data_AF-A0A934WZ53-F1
#
_entry.id   AF-A0A934WZ53-F1
#
_cell.length_a   1.000
_cell.length_b   1.000
_cell.length_c   1.000
_cell.angle_alpha   90.00
_cell.angle_beta   90.00
_cell.angle_gamma   90.00
#
_symmetry.space_group_name_H-M   'P 1'
#
loop_
_entity.id
_entity.type
_entity.pdbx_description
1 polymer ?
#
loop_
_entity_poly.entity_id
_entity_poly.type
_entity_poly.pdbx_seq_one_letter_code
_entity_poly.pdbx_strand_id
1 'polypeptide(L)'
;MRIRLLLFICLAPIIGMAQVPSGYYNGTQGKLKDELKMTLHNIIKDHTEFPYTSSNTDVWDILKVADADSIYQDSVVGIYSGFRMLASEEYNNNTGWSREHVWAQSRGELGTNKGPGTDTHNLHAEDISTNSARSNRNFDYGDTEYIDQSGKYSGPTGSFTSSSAYVWEPRDEVKGDVARSIFYMATRYEGENGEPDLELVEELQDQSSTSPVHARLSVLLEWHQLDPVDNWERRRNDVIYSYQENRNPFIDHPEFVDRIWGEAPVNPCDTVILHYQFNPDSLLFNIDESLTTIVADYSFQVSGLTNQLFIIPPANFTISLEESFETYIESNDTLKLTSVNGDVQKELFVRYEGEHKDTVVVDSIQHITTCDSIFYQPLKVQFQKTEEPPVTGSADVISDKIFVYPNPIRNSATFQVEGFDFTTLYNANGSVIFKTSKSRKVEKALEKIQPGVYYLHISMKGKLYTQKLIKLE
;
A
#
# COMPACT_ATOMS: atom_id res chain seq x y z
N MET A 1 12.47 -57.12 20.97
CA MET A 1 13.20 -55.90 20.58
C MET A 1 12.15 -54.82 20.29
N ARG A 2 11.94 -53.86 21.20
CA ARG A 2 10.92 -52.81 21.04
C ARG A 2 11.56 -51.59 20.37
N ILE A 3 11.23 -51.34 19.11
CA ILE A 3 11.67 -50.16 18.37
C ILE A 3 10.81 -48.98 18.84
N ARG A 4 11.43 -47.99 19.49
CA ARG A 4 10.80 -46.70 19.81
C ARG A 4 11.02 -45.77 18.62
N LEU A 5 9.94 -45.44 17.91
CA LEU A 5 9.93 -44.41 16.89
C LEU A 5 9.98 -43.05 17.59
N LEU A 6 11.13 -42.38 17.54
CA LEU A 6 11.27 -40.99 17.98
C LEU A 6 10.70 -40.09 16.87
N LEU A 7 9.56 -39.47 17.14
CA LEU A 7 8.98 -38.42 16.30
C LEU A 7 9.82 -37.15 16.51
N PHE A 8 10.63 -36.78 15.51
CA PHE A 8 11.32 -35.49 15.48
C PHE A 8 10.30 -34.43 15.07
N ILE A 9 9.77 -33.67 16.04
CA ILE A 9 8.95 -32.50 15.78
C ILE A 9 9.92 -31.37 15.41
N CYS A 10 10.03 -31.07 14.12
CA CYS A 10 10.72 -29.89 13.63
C CYS A 10 9.85 -28.67 13.97
N LEU A 11 10.13 -27.99 15.10
CA LEU A 11 9.60 -26.65 15.34
C LEU A 11 10.33 -25.70 14.38
N ALA A 12 9.67 -25.32 13.28
CA ALA A 12 10.05 -24.12 12.55
C ALA A 12 9.74 -22.91 13.46
N PRO A 13 10.70 -22.01 13.73
CA PRO A 13 10.40 -20.76 14.41
C PRO A 13 9.45 -19.95 13.52
N ILE A 14 8.20 -19.81 13.97
CA ILE A 14 7.27 -18.83 13.43
C ILE A 14 7.76 -17.49 14.00
N ILE A 15 8.57 -16.76 13.25
CA ILE A 15 8.95 -15.39 13.59
C ILE A 15 7.69 -14.54 13.37
N GLY A 16 6.95 -14.31 14.43
CA GLY A 16 5.86 -13.32 14.42
C GLY A 16 6.45 -11.92 14.31
N MET A 17 5.80 -11.05 13.54
CA MET A 17 6.07 -9.60 13.58
C MET A 17 5.87 -9.14 15.02
N ALA A 18 6.91 -8.58 15.64
CA ALA A 18 6.82 -8.07 16.99
C ALA A 18 6.05 -6.75 16.95
N GLN A 19 4.97 -6.66 17.72
CA GLN A 19 4.26 -5.39 17.84
C GLN A 19 5.17 -4.38 18.54
N VAL A 20 5.18 -3.13 18.06
CA VAL A 20 5.81 -2.00 18.75
C VAL A 20 5.43 -2.03 20.23
N PRO A 21 6.40 -1.91 21.16
CA PRO A 21 6.10 -1.93 22.59
C PRO A 21 5.02 -0.91 22.95
N SER A 22 4.07 -1.32 23.79
CA SER A 22 2.98 -0.42 24.20
C SER A 22 3.55 0.85 24.84
N GLY A 23 3.17 2.01 24.28
CA GLY A 23 3.60 3.31 24.77
C GLY A 23 5.00 3.75 24.32
N TYR A 24 5.66 3.01 23.42
CA TYR A 24 6.99 3.35 22.91
C TYR A 24 7.05 4.77 22.31
N TYR A 25 6.00 5.21 21.62
CA TYR A 25 5.87 6.55 21.03
C TYR A 25 4.99 7.53 21.84
N ASN A 26 4.84 7.31 23.16
CA ASN A 26 4.11 8.25 24.00
C ASN A 26 4.76 9.64 23.99
N GLY A 27 3.93 10.69 23.95
CA GLY A 27 4.40 12.07 23.92
C GLY A 27 4.65 12.60 22.51
N THR A 28 4.46 11.80 21.47
CA THR A 28 4.51 12.26 20.06
C THR A 28 3.20 12.91 19.61
N GLN A 29 2.11 12.80 20.38
CA GLN A 29 0.77 13.24 19.97
C GLN A 29 0.72 14.76 19.74
N GLY A 30 0.24 15.17 18.56
CA GLY A 30 0.05 16.58 18.19
C GLY A 30 1.33 17.36 17.87
N LYS A 31 2.51 16.77 18.08
CA LYS A 31 3.80 17.41 17.81
C LYS A 31 4.12 17.45 16.32
N LEU A 32 4.85 18.47 15.88
CA LEU A 32 5.21 18.68 14.48
C LEU A 32 6.65 19.20 14.39
N LYS A 33 7.25 19.09 13.20
CA LYS A 33 8.57 19.65 12.87
C LYS A 33 9.61 19.27 13.94
N ASP A 34 10.43 20.22 14.34
CA ASP A 34 11.49 20.07 15.34
C ASP A 34 10.97 19.51 16.67
N GLU A 35 9.75 19.85 17.09
CA GLU A 35 9.21 19.33 18.34
C GLU A 35 8.98 17.81 18.27
N LEU A 36 8.49 17.32 17.13
CA LEU A 36 8.33 15.89 16.88
C LEU A 36 9.69 15.22 16.67
N LYS A 37 10.58 15.80 15.85
CA LYS A 37 11.95 15.28 15.60
C LYS A 37 12.70 15.10 16.92
N MET A 38 12.74 16.13 17.76
CA MET A 38 13.38 16.07 19.08
C MET A 38 12.70 15.10 20.04
N THR A 39 11.37 14.93 19.94
CA THR A 39 10.69 13.91 20.76
C THR A 39 11.11 12.50 20.35
N LEU A 40 11.18 12.23 19.05
CA LEU A 40 11.62 10.95 18.52
C LEU A 40 13.09 10.70 18.82
N HIS A 41 13.98 11.69 18.65
CA HIS A 41 15.38 11.65 19.08
C HIS A 41 15.51 11.13 20.51
N ASN A 42 14.79 11.76 21.45
CA ASN A 42 14.81 11.36 22.85
C ASN A 42 14.28 9.94 23.12
N ILE A 43 13.40 9.41 22.27
CA ILE A 43 12.90 8.03 22.36
C ILE A 43 13.96 7.03 21.88
N ILE A 44 14.70 7.37 20.82
CA ILE A 44 15.57 6.41 20.11
C ILE A 44 17.06 6.55 20.41
N LYS A 45 17.48 7.57 21.16
CA LYS A 45 18.91 7.91 21.32
C LYS A 45 19.74 6.87 22.08
N ASP A 46 19.21 6.34 23.17
CA ASP A 46 19.95 5.44 24.08
C ASP A 46 19.85 3.97 23.68
N HIS A 47 20.25 3.66 22.44
CA HIS A 47 20.27 2.30 21.91
C HIS A 47 21.49 1.49 22.35
N THR A 48 21.36 0.17 22.36
CA THR A 48 22.46 -0.75 22.63
C THR A 48 23.39 -0.84 21.43
N GLU A 49 24.66 -0.48 21.62
CA GLU A 49 25.66 -0.41 20.54
C GLU A 49 26.50 -1.69 20.43
N PHE A 50 26.63 -2.19 19.20
CA PHE A 50 27.45 -3.36 18.87
C PHE A 50 28.77 -2.96 18.20
N PRO A 51 29.87 -3.69 18.43
CA PRO A 51 31.12 -3.42 17.73
C PRO A 51 30.95 -3.67 16.23
N TYR A 52 31.72 -2.95 15.41
CA TYR A 52 31.70 -3.14 13.96
C TYR A 52 32.09 -4.58 13.58
N THR A 53 33.19 -5.10 14.14
CA THR A 53 33.63 -6.50 13.98
C THR A 53 34.13 -7.04 15.33
N SER A 54 33.73 -8.25 15.73
CA SER A 54 34.14 -8.89 16.98
C SER A 54 34.07 -10.42 16.90
N SER A 55 34.50 -11.09 17.98
CA SER A 55 34.28 -12.53 18.18
C SER A 55 33.02 -12.84 19.00
N ASN A 56 32.40 -11.82 19.61
CA ASN A 56 31.04 -11.87 20.13
C ASN A 56 30.10 -11.25 19.08
N THR A 57 28.80 -11.17 19.39
CA THR A 57 27.81 -10.50 18.53
C THR A 57 28.31 -9.12 18.07
N ASP A 58 28.35 -8.94 16.77
CA ASP A 58 28.75 -7.71 16.10
C ASP A 58 27.74 -7.31 15.00
N VAL A 59 28.03 -6.25 14.27
CA VAL A 59 27.15 -5.78 13.19
C VAL A 59 26.92 -6.86 12.13
N TRP A 60 27.91 -7.67 11.77
CA TRP A 60 27.71 -8.68 10.74
C TRP A 60 26.69 -9.73 11.16
N ASP A 61 26.77 -10.20 12.42
CA ASP A 61 25.81 -11.16 12.97
C ASP A 61 24.38 -10.63 12.90
N ILE A 62 24.20 -9.33 13.17
CA ILE A 62 22.88 -8.68 13.11
C ILE A 62 22.38 -8.62 11.66
N LEU A 63 23.21 -8.15 10.71
CA LEU A 63 22.81 -8.02 9.31
C LEU A 63 22.51 -9.36 8.64
N LYS A 64 23.20 -10.44 9.03
CA LYS A 64 22.87 -11.80 8.57
C LYS A 64 21.43 -12.22 8.87
N VAL A 65 20.82 -11.67 9.92
CA VAL A 65 19.44 -11.97 10.32
C VAL A 65 18.47 -10.91 9.80
N ALA A 66 18.87 -9.64 9.88
CA ALA A 66 18.08 -8.49 9.48
C ALA A 66 17.84 -8.45 7.97
N ASP A 67 18.90 -8.68 7.19
CA ASP A 67 18.87 -8.63 5.72
C ASP A 67 18.74 -10.03 5.07
N ALA A 68 18.35 -11.03 5.87
CA ALA A 68 18.17 -12.40 5.41
C ALA A 68 17.10 -12.50 4.32
N ASP A 69 17.39 -13.27 3.28
CA ASP A 69 16.42 -13.59 2.23
C ASP A 69 15.32 -14.48 2.81
N SER A 70 14.06 -14.09 2.58
CA SER A 70 12.89 -14.79 3.12
C SER A 70 12.69 -16.20 2.56
N ILE A 71 13.24 -16.49 1.38
CA ILE A 71 13.15 -17.77 0.68
C ILE A 71 14.43 -18.59 0.91
N TYR A 72 15.59 -17.95 0.85
CA TYR A 72 16.90 -18.59 0.94
C TYR A 72 17.63 -18.16 2.21
N GLN A 73 17.29 -18.81 3.32
CA GLN A 73 17.69 -18.40 4.68
C GLN A 73 19.21 -18.33 4.93
N ASP A 74 20.03 -18.98 4.10
CA ASP A 74 21.50 -18.92 4.16
C ASP A 74 22.08 -17.74 3.36
N SER A 75 21.24 -16.83 2.88
CA SER A 75 21.61 -15.69 2.05
C SER A 75 21.11 -14.37 2.62
N VAL A 76 21.85 -13.31 2.34
CA VAL A 76 21.44 -11.92 2.53
C VAL A 76 21.13 -11.29 1.17
N VAL A 77 20.31 -10.23 1.16
CA VAL A 77 19.96 -9.48 -0.05
C VAL A 77 20.68 -8.14 -0.05
N GLY A 78 21.37 -7.82 -1.14
CA GLY A 78 22.00 -6.52 -1.35
C GLY A 78 20.95 -5.42 -1.48
N ILE A 79 21.07 -4.34 -0.69
CA ILE A 79 20.09 -3.25 -0.70
C ILE A 79 19.90 -2.66 -2.11
N TYR A 80 20.97 -2.19 -2.75
CA TYR A 80 20.95 -1.53 -4.07
C TYR A 80 20.98 -2.52 -5.23
N SER A 81 21.73 -3.62 -5.09
CA SER A 81 21.88 -4.59 -6.17
C SER A 81 20.70 -5.55 -6.30
N GLY A 82 19.98 -5.81 -5.20
CA GLY A 82 19.03 -6.92 -5.09
C GLY A 82 19.70 -8.29 -5.21
N PHE A 83 21.04 -8.36 -5.23
CA PHE A 83 21.75 -9.62 -5.37
C PHE A 83 21.58 -10.46 -4.12
N ARG A 84 21.31 -11.74 -4.34
CA ARG A 84 21.31 -12.75 -3.29
C ARG A 84 22.74 -13.24 -3.07
N MET A 85 23.26 -13.00 -1.87
CA MET A 85 24.64 -13.30 -1.50
C MET A 85 24.68 -14.26 -0.33
N LEU A 86 25.60 -15.22 -0.34
CA LEU A 86 25.74 -16.15 0.78
C LEU A 86 26.09 -15.38 2.06
N ALA A 87 25.30 -15.60 3.12
CA ALA A 87 25.48 -14.92 4.41
C ALA A 87 26.88 -15.19 4.99
N SER A 88 27.46 -16.36 4.71
CA SER A 88 28.82 -16.75 5.15
C SER A 88 29.96 -16.01 4.43
N GLU A 89 29.68 -15.22 3.39
CA GLU A 89 30.70 -14.52 2.61
C GLU A 89 30.90 -13.06 3.03
N GLU A 90 30.92 -12.82 4.33
CA GLU A 90 31.26 -11.51 4.91
C GLU A 90 32.65 -11.08 4.46
N TYR A 91 32.72 -9.98 3.72
CA TYR A 91 33.92 -9.43 3.08
C TYR A 91 34.58 -10.36 2.04
N ASN A 92 34.91 -11.60 2.43
CA ASN A 92 35.46 -12.68 1.61
C ASN A 92 36.60 -12.21 0.68
N ASN A 93 37.68 -11.69 1.27
CA ASN A 93 38.82 -11.12 0.54
C ASN A 93 38.40 -10.08 -0.51
N ASN A 94 37.45 -9.21 -0.17
CA ASN A 94 36.90 -8.16 -1.03
C ASN A 94 36.10 -8.69 -2.23
N THR A 95 35.53 -9.89 -2.13
CA THR A 95 34.71 -10.52 -3.19
C THR A 95 33.33 -10.99 -2.71
N GLY A 96 33.02 -10.81 -1.43
CA GLY A 96 31.72 -11.12 -0.85
C GLY A 96 30.85 -9.88 -0.69
N TRP A 97 30.11 -9.83 0.40
CA TRP A 97 29.28 -8.68 0.76
C TRP A 97 29.92 -7.85 1.86
N SER A 98 29.51 -6.59 1.96
CA SER A 98 29.97 -5.59 2.92
C SER A 98 28.79 -4.96 3.65
N ARG A 99 29.11 -4.24 4.72
CA ARG A 99 28.17 -3.35 5.41
C ARG A 99 28.14 -2.03 4.66
N GLU A 100 27.06 -1.80 3.95
CA GLU A 100 26.75 -0.53 3.31
C GLU A 100 26.21 0.46 4.35
N HIS A 101 26.83 1.63 4.42
CA HIS A 101 26.34 2.75 5.22
C HIS A 101 25.40 3.61 4.36
N VAL A 102 24.08 3.45 4.53
CA VAL A 102 23.07 4.19 3.75
C VAL A 102 23.25 5.70 3.93
N TRP A 103 23.37 6.19 5.16
CA TRP A 103 24.05 7.44 5.44
C TRP A 103 25.55 7.22 5.33
N ALA A 104 26.16 7.71 4.24
CA ALA A 104 27.55 7.42 3.92
C ALA A 104 28.49 7.79 5.07
N GLN A 105 29.34 6.86 5.50
CA GLN A 105 30.25 7.02 6.64
C GLN A 105 31.11 8.30 6.57
N SER A 106 31.50 8.74 5.37
CA SER A 106 32.32 9.95 5.20
C SER A 106 31.55 11.25 5.40
N ARG A 107 30.21 11.25 5.32
CA ARG A 107 29.34 12.41 5.57
C ARG A 107 29.09 12.53 7.07
N GLY A 108 29.88 13.36 7.76
CA GLY A 108 29.87 13.48 9.22
C GLY A 108 30.87 12.56 9.93
N GLU A 109 31.81 11.95 9.19
CA GLU A 109 32.94 11.18 9.73
C GLU A 109 32.55 10.12 10.77
N LEU A 110 31.48 9.35 10.50
CA LEU A 110 30.86 8.43 11.47
C LEU A 110 31.81 7.35 12.00
N GLY A 111 32.85 7.03 11.23
CA GLY A 111 33.85 6.02 11.57
C GLY A 111 33.25 4.61 11.72
N THR A 112 33.98 3.75 12.43
CA THR A 112 33.57 2.36 12.75
C THR A 112 33.61 2.07 14.26
N ASN A 113 33.76 3.13 15.07
CA ASN A 113 33.59 3.02 16.50
C ASN A 113 32.10 2.86 16.82
N LYS A 114 31.81 2.34 18.01
CA LYS A 114 30.43 2.24 18.50
C LYS A 114 29.76 3.62 18.48
N GLY A 115 28.51 3.63 18.03
CA GLY A 115 27.71 4.84 17.77
C GLY A 115 27.24 4.88 16.30
N PRO A 116 27.28 6.04 15.62
CA PRO A 116 26.69 6.20 14.28
C PRO A 116 27.30 5.31 13.20
N GLY A 117 28.58 4.96 13.34
CA GLY A 117 29.28 4.07 12.42
C GLY A 117 28.88 2.60 12.50
N THR A 118 28.15 2.20 13.55
CA THR A 118 27.76 0.81 13.84
C THR A 118 26.25 0.61 13.96
N ASP A 119 25.45 1.66 13.78
CA ASP A 119 24.00 1.57 13.88
C ASP A 119 23.42 0.76 12.71
N THR A 120 22.78 -0.37 13.03
CA THR A 120 22.24 -1.31 12.04
C THR A 120 20.93 -0.84 11.41
N HIS A 121 20.28 0.20 11.93
CA HIS A 121 19.24 0.89 11.15
C HIS A 121 19.81 1.61 9.92
N ASN A 122 21.12 1.94 9.94
CA ASN A 122 21.83 2.58 8.83
C ASN A 122 22.68 1.62 7.98
N LEU A 123 22.97 0.43 8.51
CA LEU A 123 23.84 -0.54 7.87
C LEU A 123 23.06 -1.64 7.18
N HIS A 124 23.35 -1.91 5.91
CA HIS A 124 22.73 -3.00 5.16
C HIS A 124 23.79 -3.90 4.51
N ALA A 125 23.43 -5.14 4.19
CA ALA A 125 24.24 -5.98 3.34
C ALA A 125 24.28 -5.40 1.90
N GLU A 126 25.45 -5.36 1.29
CA GLU A 126 25.60 -5.00 -0.13
C GLU A 126 26.83 -5.69 -0.75
N ASP A 127 26.73 -6.06 -2.02
CA ASP A 127 27.88 -6.55 -2.79
C ASP A 127 29.00 -5.51 -2.77
N ILE A 128 30.24 -5.95 -2.57
CA ILE A 128 31.37 -5.04 -2.37
C ILE A 128 31.61 -4.14 -3.57
N SER A 129 31.41 -4.62 -4.79
CA SER A 129 31.57 -3.80 -5.99
C SER A 129 30.44 -2.79 -6.14
N THR A 130 29.20 -3.19 -5.87
CA THR A 130 28.06 -2.26 -5.89
C THR A 130 28.18 -1.20 -4.80
N ASN A 131 28.57 -1.57 -3.57
CA ASN A 131 28.88 -0.62 -2.50
C ASN A 131 30.01 0.35 -2.91
N SER A 132 31.10 -0.18 -3.46
CA SER A 132 32.22 0.64 -3.96
C SER A 132 31.79 1.63 -5.04
N ALA A 133 30.90 1.22 -5.94
CA ALA A 133 30.35 2.08 -6.99
C ALA A 133 29.40 3.14 -6.43
N ARG A 134 28.60 2.81 -5.41
CA ARG A 134 27.76 3.77 -4.70
C ARG A 134 28.61 4.85 -4.01
N SER A 135 29.69 4.45 -3.32
CA SER A 135 30.62 5.37 -2.64
C SER A 135 29.90 6.29 -1.63
N ASN A 136 30.14 7.61 -1.67
CA ASN A 136 29.38 8.61 -0.90
C ASN A 136 28.53 9.53 -1.79
N ARG A 137 28.07 9.01 -2.93
CA ARG A 137 27.17 9.73 -3.85
C ARG A 137 25.89 10.14 -3.12
N ASN A 138 25.37 11.31 -3.47
CA ASN A 138 24.10 11.78 -2.95
C ASN A 138 22.97 10.88 -3.46
N PHE A 139 21.90 10.76 -2.68
CA PHE A 139 20.68 10.16 -3.18
C PHE A 139 19.87 11.19 -3.95
N ASP A 140 19.66 10.89 -5.24
CA ASP A 140 18.89 11.67 -6.23
C ASP A 140 18.66 10.77 -7.46
N TYR A 141 17.83 11.19 -8.40
CA TYR A 141 17.60 10.48 -9.66
C TYR A 141 18.87 10.40 -10.53
N GLY A 142 19.16 9.21 -11.04
CA GLY A 142 20.28 8.93 -11.95
C GLY A 142 19.86 8.98 -13.41
N ASP A 143 20.83 9.14 -14.32
CA ASP A 143 20.58 9.18 -15.77
C ASP A 143 21.00 7.90 -16.50
N THR A 144 21.74 7.03 -15.83
CA THR A 144 22.34 5.83 -16.41
C THR A 144 22.14 4.65 -15.47
N GLU A 145 21.57 3.55 -15.99
CA GLU A 145 21.44 2.30 -15.21
C GLU A 145 22.83 1.80 -14.80
N TYR A 146 22.98 1.46 -13.52
CA TYR A 146 24.17 0.82 -13.00
C TYR A 146 24.08 -0.71 -13.16
N ILE A 147 24.99 -1.25 -13.95
CA ILE A 147 25.18 -2.68 -14.14
C ILE A 147 26.51 -3.05 -13.49
N ASP A 148 26.50 -3.88 -12.45
CA ASP A 148 27.73 -4.36 -11.84
C ASP A 148 28.38 -5.41 -12.75
N GLN A 149 29.64 -5.19 -13.10
CA GLN A 149 30.45 -6.07 -13.95
C GLN A 149 31.77 -6.46 -13.29
N SER A 150 31.98 -6.08 -12.03
CA SER A 150 33.29 -6.13 -11.36
C SER A 150 33.35 -7.12 -10.20
N GLY A 151 32.19 -7.52 -9.66
CA GLY A 151 32.08 -8.40 -8.52
C GLY A 151 32.01 -9.89 -8.83
N LYS A 152 32.04 -10.68 -7.75
CA LYS A 152 31.62 -12.09 -7.78
C LYS A 152 30.15 -12.19 -8.20
N TYR A 153 29.33 -11.30 -7.65
CA TYR A 153 27.96 -11.06 -8.08
C TYR A 153 28.00 -9.96 -9.14
N SER A 154 27.25 -10.14 -10.23
CA SER A 154 27.27 -9.21 -11.36
C SER A 154 25.96 -9.28 -12.13
N GLY A 155 25.62 -8.20 -12.82
CA GLY A 155 24.39 -8.06 -13.56
C GLY A 155 23.71 -6.70 -13.36
N PRO A 156 22.53 -6.52 -13.99
CA PRO A 156 21.71 -5.34 -13.75
C PRO A 156 21.25 -5.30 -12.30
N THR A 157 21.31 -4.11 -11.70
CA THR A 157 20.94 -3.88 -10.29
C THR A 157 19.56 -3.26 -10.14
N GLY A 158 19.05 -2.62 -11.20
CA GLY A 158 17.88 -1.73 -11.13
C GLY A 158 18.19 -0.36 -10.53
N SER A 159 19.41 -0.14 -9.99
CA SER A 159 19.87 1.17 -9.53
C SER A 159 20.38 2.00 -10.71
N PHE A 160 20.34 3.33 -10.58
CA PHE A 160 20.87 4.28 -11.54
C PHE A 160 21.94 5.17 -10.90
N THR A 161 22.81 5.75 -11.72
CA THR A 161 23.83 6.70 -11.27
C THR A 161 24.00 7.82 -12.30
N SER A 162 24.45 8.99 -11.85
CA SER A 162 25.03 10.01 -12.73
C SER A 162 26.40 10.40 -12.19
N SER A 163 27.43 10.17 -13.00
CA SER A 163 28.80 10.55 -12.64
C SER A 163 29.00 12.07 -12.60
N SER A 164 28.28 12.81 -13.47
CA SER A 164 28.36 14.27 -13.53
C SER A 164 27.65 14.95 -12.37
N ALA A 165 26.47 14.47 -11.97
CA ALA A 165 25.76 15.00 -10.81
C ALA A 165 26.27 14.43 -9.48
N TYR A 166 27.06 13.35 -9.52
CA TYR A 166 27.55 12.62 -8.36
C TYR A 166 26.42 12.08 -7.47
N VAL A 167 25.51 11.35 -8.12
CA VAL A 167 24.28 10.82 -7.50
C VAL A 167 24.13 9.32 -7.71
N TRP A 168 23.36 8.71 -6.82
CA TRP A 168 22.94 7.32 -6.84
C TRP A 168 21.43 7.27 -6.61
N GLU A 169 20.74 6.58 -7.49
CA GLU A 169 19.33 6.24 -7.37
C GLU A 169 19.24 4.74 -7.07
N PRO A 170 18.73 4.32 -5.92
CA PRO A 170 18.52 2.90 -5.65
C PRO A 170 17.40 2.34 -6.54
N ARG A 171 17.37 1.02 -6.69
CA ARG A 171 16.27 0.32 -7.35
C ARG A 171 14.91 0.63 -6.71
N ASP A 172 13.85 0.58 -7.52
CA ASP A 172 12.51 1.04 -7.14
C ASP A 172 11.98 0.41 -5.84
N GLU A 173 12.30 -0.86 -5.59
CA GLU A 173 11.73 -1.59 -4.44
C GLU A 173 12.48 -1.39 -3.12
N VAL A 174 13.41 -0.43 -3.03
CA VAL A 174 14.06 -0.01 -1.77
C VAL A 174 14.21 1.51 -1.64
N LYS A 175 13.55 2.27 -2.51
CA LYS A 175 13.60 3.74 -2.49
C LYS A 175 13.11 4.28 -1.14
N GLY A 176 12.04 3.68 -0.63
CA GLY A 176 11.44 4.00 0.66
C GLY A 176 12.30 3.56 1.83
N ASP A 177 12.90 2.38 1.76
CA ASP A 177 13.83 1.84 2.76
C ASP A 177 15.01 2.79 2.96
N VAL A 178 15.64 3.19 1.85
CA VAL A 178 16.77 4.13 1.84
C VAL A 178 16.33 5.46 2.46
N ALA A 179 15.17 6.00 2.06
CA ALA A 179 14.65 7.24 2.61
C ALA A 179 14.42 7.15 4.13
N ARG A 180 13.77 6.08 4.62
CA ARG A 180 13.49 5.88 6.04
C ARG A 180 14.74 5.62 6.88
N SER A 181 15.78 4.99 6.33
CA SER A 181 17.09 4.89 6.98
C SER A 181 17.77 6.27 7.11
N ILE A 182 17.67 7.12 6.08
CA ILE A 182 18.22 8.48 6.13
C ILE A 182 17.44 9.39 7.10
N PHE A 183 16.09 9.35 7.07
CA PHE A 183 15.26 10.09 8.04
C PHE A 183 15.56 9.67 9.48
N TYR A 184 15.74 8.37 9.71
CA TYR A 184 16.15 7.85 11.01
C TYR A 184 17.49 8.43 11.46
N MET A 185 18.52 8.39 10.61
CA MET A 185 19.84 8.90 10.97
C MET A 185 19.81 10.39 11.31
N ALA A 186 19.10 11.18 10.52
CA ALA A 186 18.92 12.61 10.77
C ALA A 186 18.13 12.92 12.04
N THR A 187 17.30 12.00 12.53
CA THR A 187 16.50 12.17 13.77
C THR A 187 17.21 11.60 15.00
N ARG A 188 18.01 10.54 14.82
CA ARG A 188 18.74 9.90 15.91
C ARG A 188 19.95 10.73 16.30
N TYR A 189 20.67 11.31 15.36
CA TYR A 189 21.96 11.96 15.61
C TYR A 189 21.83 13.49 15.48
N GLU A 190 21.39 14.14 16.57
CA GLU A 190 21.17 15.61 16.68
C GLU A 190 22.35 16.35 17.35
N GLY A 191 23.56 15.80 17.32
CA GLY A 191 24.75 16.47 17.88
C GLY A 191 24.90 16.45 19.41
N GLU A 192 24.09 15.66 20.14
CA GLU A 192 24.21 15.53 21.60
C GLU A 192 25.46 14.71 22.00
N ASN A 193 26.07 15.03 23.15
CA ASN A 193 27.17 14.26 23.75
C ASN A 193 28.40 14.00 22.85
N GLY A 194 28.64 14.87 21.85
CA GLY A 194 29.77 14.75 20.93
C GLY A 194 29.52 13.78 19.77
N GLU A 195 28.29 13.31 19.60
CA GLU A 195 27.81 12.67 18.37
C GLU A 195 27.74 13.70 17.22
N PRO A 196 27.73 13.25 15.96
CA PRO A 196 27.50 14.15 14.84
C PRO A 196 26.07 14.70 14.86
N ASP A 197 25.91 15.88 14.26
CA ASP A 197 24.63 16.54 14.00
C ASP A 197 24.26 16.31 12.52
N LEU A 198 23.48 15.26 12.27
CA LEU A 198 23.14 14.78 10.93
C LEU A 198 21.89 15.48 10.41
N GLU A 199 22.01 16.19 9.30
CA GLU A 199 20.91 17.00 8.76
C GLU A 199 20.62 16.73 7.27
N LEU A 200 19.34 16.87 6.90
CA LEU A 200 18.89 16.73 5.52
C LEU A 200 18.94 18.10 4.82
N VAL A 201 19.34 18.09 3.56
CA VAL A 201 19.50 19.31 2.74
C VAL A 201 18.91 19.12 1.35
N GLU A 202 18.74 20.19 0.59
CA GLU A 202 18.35 20.09 -0.83
C GLU A 202 19.57 20.05 -1.75
N GLU A 203 20.70 20.60 -1.27
CA GLU A 203 21.93 20.73 -2.02
C GLU A 203 22.72 19.42 -2.11
N LEU A 204 23.07 19.04 -3.34
CA LEU A 204 23.98 17.93 -3.58
C LEU A 204 25.39 18.29 -3.12
N GLN A 205 25.99 17.38 -2.35
CA GLN A 205 27.34 17.53 -1.84
C GLN A 205 28.38 16.99 -2.82
N ASP A 206 29.52 17.67 -2.94
CA ASP A 206 30.64 17.15 -3.73
C ASP A 206 31.23 15.87 -3.11
N GLN A 207 32.02 15.13 -3.89
CA GLN A 207 32.65 13.86 -3.44
C GLN A 207 33.55 14.01 -2.21
N SER A 208 34.22 15.15 -2.06
CA SER A 208 35.20 15.39 -0.99
C SER A 208 34.58 15.94 0.30
N SER A 209 33.35 16.43 0.25
CA SER A 209 32.65 16.99 1.41
C SER A 209 32.45 15.93 2.51
N THR A 210 32.90 16.28 3.71
CA THR A 210 32.71 15.51 4.94
C THR A 210 31.62 16.10 5.84
N SER A 211 30.89 17.11 5.35
CA SER A 211 29.79 17.73 6.09
C SER A 211 28.78 16.67 6.54
N PRO A 212 28.19 16.80 7.73
CA PRO A 212 27.21 15.85 8.27
C PRO A 212 25.83 16.08 7.64
N VAL A 213 25.79 16.20 6.31
CA VAL A 213 24.57 16.34 5.53
C VAL A 213 24.58 15.34 4.38
N HIS A 214 23.41 14.80 4.06
CA HIS A 214 23.31 13.79 3.01
C HIS A 214 21.92 13.76 2.38
N ALA A 215 21.90 13.30 1.11
CA ALA A 215 20.71 13.18 0.26
C ALA A 215 20.00 14.50 -0.06
N ARG A 216 19.15 14.49 -1.10
CA ARG A 216 18.21 15.57 -1.39
C ARG A 216 16.88 15.29 -0.69
N LEU A 217 16.50 16.13 0.28
CA LEU A 217 15.30 15.95 1.09
C LEU A 217 14.02 15.77 0.24
N SER A 218 13.78 16.65 -0.72
CA SER A 218 12.60 16.54 -1.62
C SER A 218 12.49 15.18 -2.33
N VAL A 219 13.61 14.58 -2.74
CA VAL A 219 13.63 13.27 -3.38
C VAL A 219 13.38 12.15 -2.37
N LEU A 220 13.92 12.24 -1.16
CA LEU A 220 13.63 11.27 -0.11
C LEU A 220 12.16 11.26 0.28
N LEU A 221 11.52 12.44 0.34
CA LEU A 221 10.09 12.57 0.59
C LEU A 221 9.27 11.89 -0.52
N GLU A 222 9.66 12.10 -1.78
CA GLU A 222 9.01 11.44 -2.93
C GLU A 222 9.18 9.92 -2.87
N TRP A 223 10.40 9.44 -2.67
CA TRP A 223 10.72 8.01 -2.57
C TRP A 223 9.98 7.31 -1.42
N HIS A 224 9.85 7.98 -0.27
CA HIS A 224 9.06 7.49 0.85
C HIS A 224 7.59 7.24 0.47
N GLN A 225 7.01 8.08 -0.38
CA GLN A 225 5.61 7.95 -0.83
C GLN A 225 5.46 6.91 -1.95
N LEU A 226 6.44 6.83 -2.86
CA LEU A 226 6.42 5.88 -3.98
C LEU A 226 6.65 4.43 -3.53
N ASP A 227 7.38 4.23 -2.44
CA ASP A 227 7.71 2.92 -1.88
C ASP A 227 7.29 2.81 -0.40
N PRO A 228 6.00 2.48 -0.13
CA PRO A 228 5.46 2.38 1.22
C PRO A 228 6.07 1.24 2.03
N VAL A 229 6.06 1.37 3.36
CA VAL A 229 6.62 0.36 4.25
C VAL A 229 6.03 -1.03 4.01
N ASP A 230 6.91 -1.98 3.72
CA ASP A 230 6.55 -3.35 3.43
C ASP A 230 6.75 -4.29 4.64
N ASN A 231 6.55 -5.59 4.44
CA ASN A 231 6.72 -6.58 5.50
C ASN A 231 8.20 -6.93 5.74
N TRP A 232 9.07 -6.78 4.75
CA TRP A 232 10.48 -7.04 4.90
C TRP A 232 11.12 -5.98 5.81
N GLU A 233 10.81 -4.70 5.60
CA GLU A 233 11.27 -3.60 6.47
C GLU A 233 10.75 -3.72 7.90
N ARG A 234 9.46 -4.04 8.11
CA ARG A 234 8.92 -4.23 9.46
C ARG A 234 9.64 -5.34 10.20
N ARG A 235 9.88 -6.48 9.53
CA ARG A 235 10.66 -7.59 10.07
C ARG A 235 12.09 -7.13 10.40
N ARG A 236 12.73 -6.38 9.49
CA ARG A 236 14.08 -5.86 9.69
C ARG A 236 14.15 -4.96 10.94
N ASN A 237 13.18 -4.06 11.09
CA ASN A 237 13.05 -3.18 12.25
C ASN A 237 12.86 -4.00 13.56
N ASP A 238 12.06 -5.06 13.53
CA ASP A 238 11.89 -5.97 14.67
C ASP A 238 13.18 -6.71 15.05
N VAL A 239 13.92 -7.20 14.05
CA VAL A 239 15.21 -7.86 14.27
C VAL A 239 16.17 -6.89 14.92
N ILE A 240 16.36 -5.69 14.34
CA ILE A 240 17.27 -4.69 14.88
C ILE A 240 16.86 -4.29 16.30
N TYR A 241 15.57 -4.09 16.55
CA TYR A 241 15.06 -3.80 17.89
C TYR A 241 15.44 -4.87 18.91
N SER A 242 15.44 -6.14 18.53
CA SER A 242 15.84 -7.24 19.43
C SER A 242 17.33 -7.22 19.83
N TYR A 243 18.16 -6.47 19.10
CA TYR A 243 19.58 -6.28 19.41
C TYR A 243 19.85 -4.90 20.00
N GLN A 244 19.48 -3.83 19.29
CA GLN A 244 19.81 -2.45 19.65
C GLN A 244 18.79 -1.80 20.61
N GLU A 245 17.66 -2.46 20.88
CA GLU A 245 16.62 -1.95 21.80
C GLU A 245 16.02 -0.58 21.39
N ASN A 246 16.26 -0.15 20.15
CA ASN A 246 15.61 1.01 19.54
C ASN A 246 14.98 0.67 18.17
N ARG A 247 13.94 1.41 17.81
CA ARG A 247 13.15 1.19 16.58
C ARG A 247 13.28 2.38 15.64
N ASN A 248 13.28 2.12 14.33
CA ASN A 248 13.13 3.18 13.34
C ASN A 248 11.67 3.69 13.35
N PRO A 249 11.41 4.93 13.81
CA PRO A 249 10.05 5.45 13.92
C PRO A 249 9.37 5.66 12.58
N PHE A 250 10.13 5.81 11.50
CA PHE A 250 9.58 6.04 10.16
C PHE A 250 9.14 4.75 9.47
N ILE A 251 9.56 3.59 9.99
CA ILE A 251 9.04 2.27 9.57
C ILE A 251 7.75 1.96 10.36
N ASP A 252 7.74 2.23 11.67
CA ASP A 252 6.57 1.93 12.52
C ASP A 252 5.44 2.97 12.32
N HIS A 253 5.78 4.23 12.06
CA HIS A 253 4.90 5.38 11.84
C HIS A 253 5.36 6.23 10.64
N PRO A 254 5.11 5.77 9.40
CA PRO A 254 5.49 6.50 8.18
C PRO A 254 5.00 7.95 8.15
N GLU A 255 3.82 8.23 8.73
CA GLU A 255 3.22 9.56 8.81
C GLU A 255 4.07 10.58 9.58
N PHE A 256 5.07 10.15 10.35
CA PHE A 256 5.99 11.05 11.04
C PHE A 256 6.91 11.80 10.07
N VAL A 257 7.20 11.23 8.89
CA VAL A 257 8.00 11.89 7.84
C VAL A 257 7.34 13.21 7.44
N ASP A 258 6.07 13.16 7.03
CA ASP A 258 5.32 14.36 6.61
C ASP A 258 5.15 15.37 7.76
N ARG A 259 4.95 14.88 8.98
CA ARG A 259 4.82 15.74 10.18
C ARG A 259 6.12 16.48 10.52
N ILE A 260 7.29 15.91 10.20
CA ILE A 260 8.60 16.54 10.44
C ILE A 260 9.04 17.36 9.22
N TRP A 261 9.15 16.75 8.04
CA TRP A 261 9.77 17.37 6.86
C TRP A 261 8.82 17.66 5.71
N GLY A 262 7.55 17.27 5.80
CA GLY A 262 6.54 17.75 4.85
C GLY A 262 6.47 19.28 4.84
N GLU A 263 5.67 19.87 3.97
CA GLU A 263 5.43 21.32 4.08
C GLU A 263 4.83 21.65 5.45
N ALA A 264 5.05 22.88 5.94
CA ALA A 264 4.47 23.29 7.22
C ALA A 264 2.96 23.04 7.17
N PRO A 265 2.37 22.23 8.08
CA PRO A 265 0.94 22.26 8.21
C PRO A 265 0.58 23.71 8.54
N VAL A 266 -0.34 24.26 7.75
CA VAL A 266 -0.89 25.58 8.02
C VAL A 266 -1.30 25.60 9.49
N ASN A 267 -0.84 26.63 10.20
CA ASN A 267 -0.99 26.87 11.63
C ASN A 267 -2.32 26.28 12.19
N PRO A 268 -2.32 25.39 13.19
CA PRO A 268 -3.53 24.74 13.71
C PRO A 268 -4.51 25.69 14.43
N CYS A 269 -4.16 26.99 14.50
CA CYS A 269 -5.02 28.07 15.00
C CYS A 269 -5.96 28.61 13.91
N ASP A 270 -6.86 27.74 13.45
CA ASP A 270 -8.29 28.04 13.36
C ASP A 270 -8.96 26.68 13.48
N THR A 271 -8.97 26.13 14.70
CA THR A 271 -9.80 24.98 15.01
C THR A 271 -11.25 25.42 14.77
N VAL A 272 -11.75 25.21 13.56
CA VAL A 272 -13.19 25.20 13.32
C VAL A 272 -13.68 23.95 14.05
N ILE A 273 -14.14 24.12 15.28
CA ILE A 273 -14.98 23.10 15.91
C ILE A 273 -16.26 23.09 15.10
N LEU A 274 -16.30 22.23 14.10
CA LEU A 274 -17.52 21.91 13.41
C LEU A 274 -18.36 21.07 14.39
N HIS A 275 -19.35 21.71 15.03
CA HIS A 275 -20.40 20.98 15.71
C HIS A 275 -21.28 20.31 14.66
N TYR A 276 -20.88 19.11 14.25
CA TYR A 276 -21.76 18.23 13.48
C TYR A 276 -22.68 17.49 14.44
N GLN A 277 -23.96 17.84 14.44
CA GLN A 277 -24.97 17.03 15.10
C GLN A 277 -25.58 16.09 14.04
N PHE A 278 -24.99 14.90 13.89
CA PHE A 278 -25.61 13.82 13.15
C PHE A 278 -26.77 13.25 13.97
N ASN A 279 -27.96 13.22 13.37
CA ASN A 279 -29.12 12.52 13.90
C ASN A 279 -29.86 11.90 12.69
N PRO A 280 -30.02 10.56 12.55
CA PRO A 280 -29.75 9.46 13.48
C PRO A 280 -28.91 8.27 12.92
N ASP A 281 -28.59 7.34 13.82
CA ASP A 281 -27.71 6.15 13.73
C ASP A 281 -28.03 5.05 12.69
N SER A 282 -28.93 5.26 11.71
CA SER A 282 -29.15 4.37 10.56
C SER A 282 -30.28 4.91 9.68
N LEU A 283 -30.06 4.98 8.36
CA LEU A 283 -31.10 5.25 7.36
C LEU A 283 -31.57 3.93 6.75
N LEU A 284 -32.87 3.64 6.90
CA LEU A 284 -33.54 2.49 6.28
C LEU A 284 -34.24 2.96 4.99
N PHE A 285 -33.90 2.36 3.85
CA PHE A 285 -34.53 2.63 2.56
C PHE A 285 -35.57 1.54 2.24
N ASN A 286 -36.80 1.94 1.92
CA ASN A 286 -37.79 1.03 1.33
C ASN A 286 -37.64 1.04 -0.19
N ILE A 287 -37.34 -0.12 -0.78
CA ILE A 287 -37.14 -0.31 -2.21
C ILE A 287 -38.43 -0.88 -2.82
N ASP A 288 -39.05 -0.15 -3.75
CA ASP A 288 -40.13 -0.64 -4.62
C ASP A 288 -39.50 -1.21 -5.91
N GLU A 289 -39.84 -2.47 -6.25
CA GLU A 289 -39.27 -3.20 -7.41
C GLU A 289 -39.59 -2.57 -8.78
N SER A 290 -40.41 -1.50 -8.83
CA SER A 290 -40.81 -0.81 -10.06
C SER A 290 -39.91 0.36 -10.49
N LEU A 291 -38.96 0.80 -9.66
CA LEU A 291 -38.09 1.94 -9.97
C LEU A 291 -36.66 1.49 -10.33
N THR A 292 -36.11 2.06 -11.41
CA THR A 292 -34.73 1.78 -11.90
C THR A 292 -33.68 2.75 -11.35
N THR A 293 -34.05 3.59 -10.39
CA THR A 293 -33.18 4.61 -9.79
C THR A 293 -33.54 4.75 -8.32
N ILE A 294 -32.55 4.67 -7.43
CA ILE A 294 -32.72 4.89 -5.99
C ILE A 294 -32.35 6.35 -5.70
N VAL A 295 -33.33 7.18 -5.36
CA VAL A 295 -33.08 8.56 -4.90
C VAL A 295 -33.02 8.55 -3.38
N ALA A 296 -31.95 9.09 -2.82
CA ALA A 296 -31.73 9.15 -1.38
C ALA A 296 -31.39 10.59 -0.99
N ASP A 297 -32.34 11.31 -0.41
CA ASP A 297 -32.12 12.71 -0.03
C ASP A 297 -31.36 12.78 1.31
N TYR A 298 -30.23 13.46 1.28
CA TYR A 298 -29.46 13.81 2.47
C TYR A 298 -29.58 15.31 2.68
N SER A 299 -29.55 15.74 3.94
CA SER A 299 -29.44 17.15 4.31
C SER A 299 -28.35 17.26 5.37
N PHE A 300 -27.35 18.10 5.16
CA PHE A 300 -26.39 18.45 6.20
C PHE A 300 -26.34 19.96 6.38
N GLN A 301 -26.14 20.39 7.62
CA GLN A 301 -25.95 21.79 7.97
C GLN A 301 -24.46 22.05 8.20
N VAL A 302 -23.94 23.08 7.55
CA VAL A 302 -22.58 23.57 7.78
C VAL A 302 -22.69 24.93 8.47
N SER A 303 -22.00 25.12 9.59
CA SER A 303 -21.98 26.38 10.34
C SER A 303 -20.54 26.83 10.61
N GLY A 304 -20.28 28.14 10.64
CA GLY A 304 -18.98 28.69 11.01
C GLY A 304 -17.90 28.67 9.92
N LEU A 305 -18.28 28.61 8.63
CA LEU A 305 -17.32 28.72 7.52
C LEU A 305 -16.75 30.15 7.45
N THR A 306 -15.45 30.27 7.69
CA THR A 306 -14.70 31.53 7.53
C THR A 306 -14.14 31.71 6.12
N ASN A 307 -14.01 30.62 5.34
CA ASN A 307 -13.43 30.61 3.98
C ASN A 307 -14.28 29.77 2.99
N GLN A 308 -13.64 28.89 2.20
CA GLN A 308 -14.26 28.12 1.12
C GLN A 308 -14.32 26.63 1.47
N LEU A 309 -15.40 25.97 1.04
CA LEU A 309 -15.61 24.52 1.17
C LEU A 309 -15.70 23.90 -0.23
N PHE A 310 -14.92 22.85 -0.46
CA PHE A 310 -14.95 22.05 -1.68
C PHE A 310 -15.45 20.64 -1.39
N ILE A 311 -16.49 20.22 -2.12
CA ILE A 311 -17.08 18.86 -2.01
C ILE A 311 -16.97 18.19 -3.37
N ILE A 312 -16.45 16.96 -3.39
CA ILE A 312 -16.30 16.14 -4.59
C ILE A 312 -17.12 14.86 -4.41
N PRO A 313 -18.13 14.59 -5.26
CA PRO A 313 -18.89 13.36 -5.18
C PRO A 313 -18.10 12.14 -5.69
N PRO A 314 -18.31 10.94 -5.11
CA PRO A 314 -17.79 9.70 -5.68
C PRO A 314 -18.40 9.39 -7.06
N ALA A 315 -17.78 8.45 -7.80
CA ALA A 315 -18.32 7.97 -9.06
C ALA A 315 -19.77 7.45 -8.90
N ASN A 316 -20.67 7.86 -9.81
CA ASN A 316 -22.11 7.57 -9.82
C ASN A 316 -22.96 8.32 -8.76
N PHE A 317 -22.39 9.32 -8.09
CA PHE A 317 -23.12 10.24 -7.22
C PHE A 317 -23.13 11.65 -7.81
N THR A 318 -24.20 12.40 -7.55
CA THR A 318 -24.32 13.82 -7.89
C THR A 318 -24.77 14.62 -6.67
N ILE A 319 -24.38 15.90 -6.59
CA ILE A 319 -24.70 16.80 -5.47
C ILE A 319 -25.35 18.09 -6.01
N SER A 320 -26.36 18.60 -5.32
CA SER A 320 -27.07 19.85 -5.64
C SER A 320 -27.31 20.71 -4.39
N LEU A 321 -27.42 22.03 -4.57
CA LEU A 321 -27.84 23.01 -3.55
C LEU A 321 -29.36 23.29 -3.58
N GLU A 322 -30.05 22.81 -4.61
CA GLU A 322 -31.50 22.96 -4.79
C GLU A 322 -32.15 21.59 -4.98
N GLU A 323 -33.36 21.39 -4.46
CA GLU A 323 -34.12 20.14 -4.56
C GLU A 323 -34.42 19.74 -6.02
N SER A 324 -34.46 20.71 -6.93
CA SER A 324 -34.55 20.48 -8.36
C SER A 324 -33.17 20.15 -8.92
N PHE A 325 -32.87 18.86 -9.09
CA PHE A 325 -31.61 18.30 -9.61
C PHE A 325 -31.24 18.71 -11.06
N GLU A 326 -31.59 19.93 -11.51
CA GLU A 326 -31.35 20.44 -12.86
C GLU A 326 -29.93 20.99 -13.07
N THR A 327 -29.21 21.29 -11.98
CA THR A 327 -27.82 21.77 -11.98
C THR A 327 -26.95 20.84 -11.11
N TYR A 328 -26.60 19.67 -11.64
CA TYR A 328 -25.75 18.71 -10.95
C TYR A 328 -24.25 18.94 -11.22
N ILE A 329 -23.42 18.43 -10.32
CA ILE A 329 -21.96 18.34 -10.44
C ILE A 329 -21.62 16.86 -10.63
N GLU A 330 -21.00 16.52 -11.77
CA GLU A 330 -20.62 15.14 -12.11
C GLU A 330 -19.35 14.71 -11.38
N SER A 331 -19.03 13.41 -11.40
CA SER A 331 -17.78 12.89 -10.86
C SER A 331 -16.58 13.63 -11.48
N ASN A 332 -15.71 14.17 -10.61
CA ASN A 332 -14.54 15.02 -10.91
C ASN A 332 -14.79 16.54 -10.99
N ASP A 333 -16.03 17.02 -10.87
CA ASP A 333 -16.31 18.44 -10.67
C ASP A 333 -16.42 18.77 -9.17
N THR A 334 -16.09 20.02 -8.80
CA THR A 334 -16.03 20.45 -7.40
C THR A 334 -17.13 21.44 -7.07
N LEU A 335 -17.96 21.14 -6.06
CA LEU A 335 -18.91 22.12 -5.52
C LEU A 335 -18.18 23.10 -4.61
N LYS A 336 -18.15 24.38 -5.00
CA LYS A 336 -17.53 25.46 -4.22
C LYS A 336 -18.57 26.26 -3.45
N LEU A 337 -18.50 26.22 -2.11
CA LEU A 337 -19.29 27.11 -1.25
C LEU A 337 -18.39 28.23 -0.73
N THR A 338 -18.85 29.48 -0.82
CA THR A 338 -18.09 30.66 -0.37
C THR A 338 -18.91 31.39 0.70
N SER A 339 -18.32 31.59 1.89
CA SER A 339 -18.91 32.45 2.92
C SER A 339 -18.48 33.90 2.70
N VAL A 340 -19.42 34.84 2.76
CA VAL A 340 -19.10 36.28 2.63
C VAL A 340 -19.05 36.98 4.00
N ASN A 341 -19.67 36.42 5.06
CA ASN A 341 -19.79 37.08 6.38
C ASN A 341 -19.94 36.11 7.57
N GLY A 342 -19.36 34.91 7.51
CA GLY A 342 -19.13 34.06 8.70
C GLY A 342 -20.28 33.15 9.13
N ASP A 343 -21.49 33.28 8.60
CA ASP A 343 -22.56 32.28 8.80
C ASP A 343 -23.30 32.01 7.48
N VAL A 344 -23.20 30.77 6.99
CA VAL A 344 -23.93 30.28 5.82
C VAL A 344 -24.53 28.92 6.17
N GLN A 345 -25.83 28.89 6.44
CA GLN A 345 -26.62 27.67 6.58
C GLN A 345 -27.11 27.25 5.20
N LYS A 346 -26.60 26.13 4.67
CA LYS A 346 -27.01 25.58 3.37
C LYS A 346 -27.28 24.09 3.49
N GLU A 347 -28.38 23.66 2.88
CA GLU A 347 -28.74 22.26 2.72
C GLU A 347 -28.23 21.76 1.37
N LEU A 348 -27.76 20.51 1.36
CA LEU A 348 -27.06 19.89 0.24
C LEU A 348 -27.67 18.53 -0.02
N PHE A 349 -28.15 18.31 -1.24
CA PHE A 349 -28.85 17.12 -1.68
C PHE A 349 -27.91 16.22 -2.48
N VAL A 350 -27.93 14.91 -2.23
CA VAL A 350 -27.06 13.93 -2.91
C VAL A 350 -27.93 12.91 -3.63
N ARG A 351 -27.59 12.51 -4.85
CA ARG A 351 -28.29 11.47 -5.60
C ARG A 351 -27.33 10.37 -6.02
N TYR A 352 -27.79 9.12 -5.98
CA TYR A 352 -27.05 7.95 -6.44
C TYR A 352 -27.72 7.33 -7.66
N GLU A 353 -26.94 6.97 -8.68
CA GLU A 353 -27.45 6.27 -9.86
C GLU A 353 -26.67 4.97 -10.10
N GLY A 354 -27.22 3.82 -9.69
CA GLY A 354 -26.61 2.51 -9.87
C GLY A 354 -27.58 1.32 -9.76
N GLU A 355 -27.12 0.10 -10.07
CA GLU A 355 -27.96 -1.11 -10.09
C GLU A 355 -28.09 -1.80 -8.72
N HIS A 356 -29.26 -2.39 -8.45
CA HIS A 356 -29.75 -2.89 -7.15
C HIS A 356 -28.97 -4.01 -6.43
N LYS A 357 -27.84 -4.52 -6.96
CA LYS A 357 -27.20 -5.75 -6.44
C LYS A 357 -25.96 -5.54 -5.58
N ASP A 358 -25.50 -4.31 -5.44
CA ASP A 358 -24.30 -4.05 -4.69
C ASP A 358 -24.63 -3.68 -3.25
N THR A 359 -23.96 -4.35 -2.31
CA THR A 359 -23.76 -3.77 -0.99
C THR A 359 -22.87 -2.55 -1.21
N VAL A 360 -23.46 -1.37 -1.37
CA VAL A 360 -22.68 -0.15 -1.56
C VAL A 360 -22.14 0.28 -0.20
N VAL A 361 -20.91 -0.15 0.11
CA VAL A 361 -20.09 0.57 1.07
C VAL A 361 -19.65 1.84 0.36
N VAL A 362 -20.15 2.99 0.79
CA VAL A 362 -19.69 4.27 0.25
C VAL A 362 -18.30 4.51 0.79
N ASP A 363 -17.28 4.30 -0.04
CA ASP A 363 -15.93 4.77 0.28
C ASP A 363 -15.88 6.30 0.12
N SER A 364 -16.11 6.96 1.26
CA SER A 364 -15.77 8.34 1.60
C SER A 364 -16.36 9.49 0.76
N ILE A 365 -16.92 10.49 1.46
CA ILE A 365 -17.04 11.84 0.90
C ILE A 365 -15.69 12.52 1.13
N GLN A 366 -15.02 12.93 0.04
CA GLN A 366 -13.80 13.72 0.15
C GLN A 366 -14.16 15.16 0.49
N HIS A 367 -13.80 15.58 1.68
CA HIS A 367 -13.87 16.98 2.10
C HIS A 367 -12.48 17.59 1.93
N ILE A 368 -12.38 18.58 1.04
CA ILE A 368 -11.22 19.45 0.96
C ILE A 368 -11.58 20.73 1.72
N THR A 369 -11.19 20.79 2.99
CA THR A 369 -11.09 22.07 3.68
C THR A 369 -10.02 22.88 2.97
N THR A 370 -10.19 24.19 2.80
CA THR A 370 -9.07 25.06 2.39
C THR A 370 -8.04 25.09 3.51
N CYS A 371 -7.16 24.09 3.52
CA CYS A 371 -5.89 23.87 4.24
C CYS A 371 -5.57 22.36 4.16
N ASP A 372 -5.34 21.86 2.94
CA ASP A 372 -4.64 20.64 2.48
C ASP A 372 -4.76 19.30 3.25
N SER A 373 -5.69 19.18 4.19
CA SER A 373 -6.07 17.91 4.83
C SER A 373 -7.31 17.36 4.15
N ILE A 374 -7.18 16.22 3.46
CA ILE A 374 -8.36 15.48 2.99
C ILE A 374 -8.88 14.67 4.17
N PHE A 375 -10.03 15.08 4.71
CA PHE A 375 -10.73 14.28 5.72
C PHE A 375 -11.65 13.29 5.02
N TYR A 376 -11.46 12.00 5.33
CA TYR A 376 -12.30 10.92 4.83
C TYR A 376 -13.28 10.51 5.93
N GLN A 377 -14.56 10.83 5.76
CA GLN A 377 -15.61 10.26 6.61
C GLN A 377 -16.41 9.24 5.80
N PRO A 378 -16.42 7.95 6.20
CA PRO A 378 -17.19 6.93 5.52
C PRO A 378 -18.68 7.08 5.82
N LEU A 379 -19.51 7.22 4.78
CA LEU A 379 -20.96 7.15 4.90
C LEU A 379 -21.38 5.67 4.89
N LYS A 380 -21.97 5.17 5.97
CA LYS A 380 -22.47 3.79 6.02
C LYS A 380 -23.94 3.74 5.61
N VAL A 381 -24.20 3.26 4.39
CA VAL A 381 -25.56 2.98 3.90
C VAL A 381 -25.81 1.47 3.99
N GLN A 382 -26.86 1.06 4.69
CA GLN A 382 -27.29 -0.34 4.74
C GLN A 382 -28.66 -0.49 4.09
N PHE A 383 -28.74 -1.31 3.04
CA PHE A 383 -30.01 -1.66 2.42
C PHE A 383 -30.62 -2.87 3.15
N GLN A 384 -31.79 -2.70 3.76
CA GLN A 384 -32.59 -3.82 4.27
C GLN A 384 -33.81 -4.02 3.39
N LYS A 385 -34.00 -5.26 2.91
CA LYS A 385 -35.22 -5.66 2.22
C LYS A 385 -36.35 -5.80 3.25
N THR A 386 -37.42 -5.03 3.11
CA THR A 386 -38.66 -5.27 3.84
C THR A 386 -39.35 -6.50 3.26
N GLU A 387 -39.37 -7.60 4.02
CA GLU A 387 -40.16 -8.79 3.64
C GLU A 387 -41.64 -8.51 3.91
N GLU A 388 -42.46 -8.44 2.86
CA GLU A 388 -43.92 -8.61 3.03
C GLU A 388 -44.22 -10.03 3.51
N PRO A 389 -45.24 -10.23 4.37
CA PRO A 389 -45.51 -11.52 4.99
C PRO A 389 -45.89 -12.58 3.93
N PRO A 390 -45.56 -13.86 4.17
CA PRO A 390 -45.55 -14.87 3.12
C PRO A 390 -46.96 -15.22 2.65
N VAL A 391 -47.22 -15.01 1.35
CA VAL A 391 -48.36 -15.65 0.67
C VAL A 391 -47.92 -17.02 0.16
N THR A 392 -48.55 -18.06 0.71
CA THR A 392 -48.35 -19.49 0.43
C THR A 392 -48.66 -19.88 -1.02
N GLY A 393 -47.79 -20.71 -1.65
CA GLY A 393 -48.15 -21.43 -2.89
C GLY A 393 -47.04 -22.22 -3.62
N SER A 394 -46.99 -23.53 -3.35
CA SER A 394 -46.44 -24.73 -4.06
C SER A 394 -45.24 -24.71 -5.02
N ALA A 395 -44.43 -25.77 -4.89
CA ALA A 395 -43.36 -26.25 -5.77
C ALA A 395 -43.83 -26.86 -7.11
N ASP A 396 -42.86 -27.02 -8.03
CA ASP A 396 -42.84 -27.73 -9.32
C ASP A 396 -43.39 -27.04 -10.58
N VAL A 397 -42.51 -26.32 -11.34
CA VAL A 397 -42.45 -26.27 -12.83
C VAL A 397 -41.14 -25.57 -13.28
N ILE A 398 -39.99 -26.24 -13.46
CA ILE A 398 -38.81 -25.57 -14.09
C ILE A 398 -38.01 -26.43 -15.11
N SER A 399 -38.03 -27.77 -15.08
CA SER A 399 -37.16 -28.58 -15.95
C SER A 399 -37.46 -28.56 -17.45
N ASP A 400 -38.63 -28.05 -17.88
CA ASP A 400 -39.07 -28.10 -19.29
C ASP A 400 -38.61 -26.91 -20.17
N LYS A 401 -37.69 -26.06 -19.68
CA LYS A 401 -37.36 -24.78 -20.33
C LYS A 401 -35.95 -24.63 -20.89
N ILE A 402 -35.14 -25.69 -20.92
CA ILE A 402 -33.75 -25.64 -21.39
C ILE A 402 -33.55 -26.64 -22.54
N PHE A 403 -33.52 -26.14 -23.78
CA PHE A 403 -33.27 -26.97 -24.97
C PHE A 403 -31.99 -26.53 -25.69
N VAL A 404 -31.13 -27.51 -26.03
CA VAL A 404 -29.93 -27.28 -26.85
C VAL A 404 -29.94 -28.22 -28.05
N TYR A 405 -29.95 -27.65 -29.27
CA TYR A 405 -30.03 -28.42 -30.51
C TYR A 405 -29.13 -27.84 -31.62
N PRO A 406 -28.52 -28.69 -32.48
CA PRO A 406 -28.42 -30.14 -32.32
C PRO A 406 -27.40 -30.51 -31.24
N ASN A 407 -27.57 -31.63 -30.53
CA ASN A 407 -26.56 -32.19 -29.63
C ASN A 407 -26.43 -33.68 -29.92
N PRO A 408 -25.35 -34.17 -30.56
CA PRO A 408 -24.05 -33.52 -30.77
C PRO A 408 -24.06 -32.33 -31.76
N ILE A 409 -23.15 -31.37 -31.55
CA ILE A 409 -23.01 -30.12 -32.31
C ILE A 409 -21.87 -30.24 -33.34
N ARG A 410 -22.00 -29.62 -34.52
CA ARG A 410 -20.91 -29.49 -35.50
C ARG A 410 -20.42 -28.04 -35.59
N ASN A 411 -21.20 -27.18 -36.23
CA ASN A 411 -20.75 -25.82 -36.56
C ASN A 411 -21.45 -24.73 -35.75
N SER A 412 -22.70 -24.94 -35.36
CA SER A 412 -23.46 -24.00 -34.54
C SER A 412 -24.41 -24.74 -33.61
N ALA A 413 -24.73 -24.10 -32.49
CA ALA A 413 -25.75 -24.59 -31.57
C ALA A 413 -26.75 -23.47 -31.28
N THR A 414 -28.02 -23.87 -31.20
CA THR A 414 -29.09 -23.01 -30.73
C THR A 414 -29.47 -23.42 -29.31
N PHE A 415 -29.42 -22.45 -28.40
CA PHE A 415 -29.82 -22.59 -27.01
C PHE A 415 -31.12 -21.82 -26.83
N GLN A 416 -32.21 -22.53 -26.56
CA GLN A 416 -33.49 -21.92 -26.22
C GLN A 416 -33.74 -22.10 -24.73
N VAL A 417 -33.62 -20.99 -24.01
CA VAL A 417 -33.70 -20.95 -22.55
C VAL A 417 -34.54 -19.73 -22.21
N GLU A 418 -35.72 -19.94 -21.63
CA GLU A 418 -36.62 -18.85 -21.28
C GLU A 418 -36.43 -18.41 -19.83
N GLY A 419 -36.06 -17.14 -19.63
CA GLY A 419 -36.11 -16.49 -18.32
C GLY A 419 -34.87 -16.63 -17.43
N PHE A 420 -33.68 -16.85 -18.01
CA PHE A 420 -32.43 -16.97 -17.27
C PHE A 420 -31.71 -15.62 -17.06
N ASP A 421 -30.89 -15.55 -16.02
CA ASP A 421 -30.09 -14.40 -15.63
C ASP A 421 -28.82 -14.29 -16.50
N PHE A 422 -28.07 -15.40 -16.64
CA PHE A 422 -26.95 -15.52 -17.58
C PHE A 422 -26.67 -16.98 -17.96
N THR A 423 -26.09 -17.19 -19.14
CA THR A 423 -25.51 -18.47 -19.56
C THR A 423 -24.02 -18.32 -19.85
N THR A 424 -23.23 -19.30 -19.43
CA THR A 424 -21.78 -19.37 -19.69
C THR A 424 -21.42 -20.74 -20.24
N LEU A 425 -20.69 -20.79 -21.36
CA LEU A 425 -20.16 -22.03 -21.91
C LEU A 425 -18.68 -22.19 -21.54
N TYR A 426 -18.34 -23.35 -21.00
CA TYR A 426 -16.98 -23.73 -20.63
C TYR A 426 -16.49 -24.89 -21.52
N ASN A 427 -15.18 -24.93 -21.80
CA ASN A 427 -14.53 -26.14 -22.29
C ASN A 427 -14.31 -27.15 -21.16
N ALA A 428 -13.89 -28.38 -21.48
CA ALA A 428 -13.64 -29.43 -20.50
C ALA A 428 -12.56 -29.06 -19.45
N ASN A 429 -11.69 -28.10 -19.75
CA ASN A 429 -10.64 -27.63 -18.83
C ASN A 429 -11.11 -26.45 -17.96
N GLY A 430 -12.39 -26.05 -18.05
CA GLY A 430 -12.99 -25.00 -17.23
C GLY A 430 -12.74 -23.56 -17.74
N SER A 431 -12.14 -23.38 -18.92
CA SER A 431 -11.98 -22.05 -19.51
C SER A 431 -13.30 -21.57 -20.12
N VAL A 432 -13.64 -20.30 -19.87
CA VAL A 432 -14.85 -19.67 -20.42
C VAL A 432 -14.67 -19.44 -21.91
N ILE A 433 -15.56 -20.02 -22.70
CA ILE A 433 -15.62 -19.83 -24.15
C ILE A 433 -16.49 -18.63 -24.50
N PHE A 434 -17.65 -18.50 -23.86
CA PHE A 434 -18.46 -17.28 -23.93
C PHE A 434 -19.43 -17.17 -22.75
N LYS A 435 -19.87 -15.94 -22.46
CA LYS A 435 -20.92 -15.62 -21.49
C LYS A 435 -21.92 -14.65 -22.12
N THR A 436 -23.20 -14.83 -21.85
CA THR A 436 -24.28 -13.94 -22.32
C THR A 436 -25.39 -13.84 -21.29
N SER A 437 -26.05 -12.70 -21.24
CA SER A 437 -27.12 -12.37 -20.29
C SER A 437 -28.40 -12.00 -21.04
N LYS A 438 -29.55 -12.23 -20.39
CA LYS A 438 -30.91 -11.81 -20.78
C LYS A 438 -31.23 -11.90 -22.29
N SER A 439 -31.50 -13.09 -22.79
CA SER A 439 -32.13 -13.24 -24.12
C SER A 439 -33.04 -14.48 -24.18
N ARG A 440 -34.09 -14.46 -25.02
CA ARG A 440 -35.07 -15.58 -25.12
C ARG A 440 -34.59 -16.74 -25.99
N LYS A 441 -33.63 -16.52 -26.90
CA LYS A 441 -33.06 -17.53 -27.80
C LYS A 441 -31.66 -17.08 -28.24
N VAL A 442 -30.65 -17.90 -28.00
CA VAL A 442 -29.25 -17.61 -28.35
C VAL A 442 -28.79 -18.60 -29.40
N GLU A 443 -28.40 -18.11 -30.57
CA GLU A 443 -27.68 -18.91 -31.56
C GLU A 443 -26.21 -18.51 -31.54
N LYS A 444 -25.31 -19.49 -31.37
CA LYS A 444 -23.87 -19.25 -31.46
C LYS A 444 -23.24 -20.13 -32.53
N ALA A 445 -22.51 -19.46 -33.43
CA ALA A 445 -21.55 -20.09 -34.30
C ALA A 445 -20.38 -20.59 -33.45
N LEU A 446 -20.12 -21.89 -33.50
CA LEU A 446 -19.05 -22.57 -32.79
C LEU A 446 -17.98 -23.08 -33.75
N GLU A 447 -18.00 -22.70 -35.02
CA GLU A 447 -17.08 -23.17 -36.08
C GLU A 447 -15.60 -23.02 -35.68
N LYS A 448 -15.25 -21.93 -35.01
CA LYS A 448 -13.86 -21.61 -34.61
C LYS A 448 -13.39 -22.30 -33.34
N ILE A 449 -14.25 -23.05 -32.66
CA ILE A 449 -13.92 -23.78 -31.42
C ILE A 449 -13.54 -25.23 -31.76
N GLN A 450 -12.54 -25.80 -31.10
CA GLN A 450 -12.06 -27.16 -31.42
C GLN A 450 -13.10 -28.25 -31.07
N PRO A 451 -13.12 -29.40 -31.78
CA PRO A 451 -13.91 -30.56 -31.38
C PRO A 451 -13.59 -30.99 -29.94
N GLY A 452 -14.62 -31.38 -29.17
CA GLY A 452 -14.44 -31.68 -27.76
C GLY A 452 -15.72 -31.59 -26.92
N VAL A 453 -15.56 -31.74 -25.61
CA VAL A 453 -16.66 -31.70 -24.63
C VAL A 453 -16.74 -30.31 -23.98
N TYR A 454 -17.97 -29.80 -23.86
CA TYR A 454 -18.27 -28.49 -23.30
C TYR A 454 -19.41 -28.57 -22.28
N TYR A 455 -19.43 -27.62 -21.36
CA TYR A 455 -20.45 -27.52 -20.30
C TYR A 455 -21.09 -26.14 -20.31
N LEU A 456 -22.41 -26.10 -20.52
CA LEU A 456 -23.20 -24.89 -20.51
C LEU A 456 -23.82 -24.72 -19.13
N HIS A 457 -23.43 -23.67 -18.44
CA HIS A 457 -24.02 -23.28 -17.15
C HIS A 457 -25.06 -22.18 -17.37
N ILE A 458 -26.21 -22.33 -16.74
CA ILE A 458 -27.37 -21.47 -16.90
C ILE A 458 -27.83 -21.09 -15.50
N SER A 459 -27.71 -19.82 -15.17
CA SER A 459 -28.23 -19.28 -13.91
C SER A 459 -29.62 -18.73 -14.16
N MET A 460 -30.61 -19.20 -13.41
CA MET A 460 -31.98 -18.73 -13.52
C MET A 460 -32.63 -18.69 -12.14
N LYS A 461 -33.14 -17.52 -11.75
CA LYS A 461 -33.84 -17.31 -10.48
C LYS A 461 -32.99 -17.76 -9.29
N GLY A 462 -31.69 -17.44 -9.33
CA GLY A 462 -30.73 -17.78 -8.27
C GLY A 462 -30.32 -19.26 -8.18
N LYS A 463 -30.75 -20.11 -9.12
CA LYS A 463 -30.32 -21.52 -9.20
C LYS A 463 -29.46 -21.74 -10.45
N LEU A 464 -28.42 -22.57 -10.32
CA LEU A 464 -27.49 -22.90 -11.40
C LEU A 464 -27.81 -24.28 -11.99
N TYR A 465 -27.93 -24.34 -13.32
CA TYR A 465 -28.18 -25.56 -14.09
C TYR A 465 -27.04 -25.81 -15.07
N THR A 466 -26.68 -27.08 -15.30
CA THR A 466 -25.55 -27.45 -16.16
C THR A 466 -25.95 -28.48 -17.21
N GLN A 467 -25.63 -28.20 -18.48
CA GLN A 467 -25.87 -29.10 -19.62
C GLN A 467 -24.55 -29.44 -20.33
N LYS A 468 -24.30 -30.74 -20.58
CA LYS A 468 -23.14 -31.21 -21.34
C LYS A 468 -23.40 -31.19 -22.84
N LEU A 469 -22.42 -30.71 -23.60
CA LEU A 469 -22.43 -30.62 -25.05
C LEU A 469 -21.19 -31.31 -25.64
N ILE A 470 -21.36 -31.95 -26.80
CA ILE A 470 -20.26 -32.64 -27.50
C ILE A 470 -20.16 -32.05 -28.91
N LYS A 471 -19.02 -31.42 -29.22
CA LYS A 471 -18.68 -30.96 -30.57
C LYS A 471 -17.87 -32.03 -31.29
N LEU A 472 -18.41 -32.55 -32.38
CA LEU A 472 -17.74 -33.54 -33.24
C LEU A 472 -16.94 -32.83 -34.35
N GLU A 473 -15.98 -33.55 -34.93
CA GLU A 473 -15.18 -33.09 -36.08
C GLU A 473 -16.01 -32.66 -37.29
#